data_AF-W1U8T2-F1
#
_entry.id   AF-W1U8T2-F1
#
_cell.length_a   1.000
_cell.length_b   1.000
_cell.length_c   1.000
_cell.angle_alpha   90.00
_cell.angle_beta   90.00
_cell.angle_gamma   90.00
#
_symmetry.space_group_name_H-M   'P 1'
#
loop_
_entity.id
_entity.type
_entity.pdbx_description
1 polymer ?
#
loop_
_entity_poly.entity_id
_entity_poly.type
_entity_poly.pdbx_seq_one_letter_code
_entity_poly.pdbx_strand_id
1 'polypeptide(L)'
;KVWEWKDEYASTIKQQWGKMGLSLDFDRERFTLDEGLNKAVNKVFIDLYNKGLIYRGEYIINWDPQARTALSDIEVIYQDDEGAFYHVKYPFTDGTTFDGQDYIEIATTRPETMFGDVAVAVHPSDERYKDLIGKTVMVP
;
A
#
# COMPACT_ATOMS: atom_id res chain seq x y z
N LYS A 1 5.32 3.13 -29.41
CA LYS A 1 4.14 3.68 -28.71
C LYS A 1 4.48 4.64 -27.56
N VAL A 2 5.08 4.23 -26.42
CA VAL A 2 5.38 5.20 -25.31
C VAL A 2 6.40 6.26 -25.72
N TRP A 3 7.45 5.89 -26.44
CA TRP A 3 8.45 6.85 -26.95
C TRP A 3 7.88 7.81 -27.99
N GLU A 4 7.10 7.31 -28.95
CA GLU A 4 6.36 8.12 -29.93
C GLU A 4 5.46 9.16 -29.22
N TRP A 5 4.68 8.71 -28.23
CA TRP A 5 3.85 9.59 -27.41
C TRP A 5 4.70 10.65 -26.69
N LYS A 6 5.79 10.24 -26.04
CA LYS A 6 6.68 11.17 -25.36
C LYS A 6 7.24 12.23 -26.32
N ASP A 7 7.60 11.86 -27.54
CA ASP A 7 8.16 12.79 -28.52
C ASP A 7 7.11 13.77 -29.05
N GLU A 8 5.88 13.29 -29.33
CA GLU A 8 4.75 14.13 -29.72
C GLU A 8 4.41 15.17 -28.64
N TYR A 9 4.26 14.74 -27.39
CA TYR A 9 3.90 15.62 -26.30
C TYR A 9 5.06 16.53 -25.89
N ALA A 10 6.31 16.07 -25.91
CA ALA A 10 7.47 16.92 -25.66
C ALA A 10 7.57 18.06 -26.69
N SER A 11 7.31 17.77 -27.97
CA SER A 11 7.26 18.81 -29.02
C SER A 11 6.16 19.83 -28.75
N THR A 12 4.98 19.36 -28.37
CA THR A 12 3.83 20.21 -28.01
C THR A 12 4.14 21.12 -26.82
N ILE A 13 4.72 20.57 -25.75
CA ILE A 13 5.11 21.31 -24.55
C ILE A 13 6.13 22.41 -24.89
N LYS A 14 7.12 22.12 -25.74
CA LYS A 14 8.09 23.13 -26.20
C LYS A 14 7.45 24.29 -26.95
N GLN A 15 6.50 23.99 -27.84
CA GLN A 15 5.76 25.03 -28.55
C GLN A 15 4.94 25.90 -27.58
N GLN A 16 4.36 25.31 -26.54
CA GLN A 16 3.65 26.05 -25.49
C GLN A 16 4.61 26.96 -24.71
N TRP A 17 5.79 26.47 -24.31
CA TRP A 17 6.82 27.28 -23.65
C TRP A 17 7.28 28.46 -24.52
N GLY A 18 7.48 28.22 -25.82
CA GLY A 18 7.81 29.27 -26.79
C GLY A 18 6.71 30.34 -26.88
N LYS A 19 5.44 29.94 -26.93
CA LYS A 19 4.29 30.88 -26.92
C LYS A 19 4.19 31.69 -25.62
N MET A 20 4.57 31.10 -24.49
CA MET A 20 4.62 31.78 -23.19
C MET A 20 5.82 32.71 -23.02
N GLY A 21 6.81 32.65 -23.93
CA GLY A 21 8.02 33.47 -23.87
C GLY A 21 9.02 33.01 -22.79
N LEU A 22 9.05 31.72 -22.46
CA LEU A 22 10.00 31.20 -21.48
C LEU A 22 11.43 31.18 -22.08
N SER A 23 12.34 31.96 -21.48
CA SER A 23 13.75 32.06 -21.90
C SER A 23 14.61 30.93 -21.31
N LEU A 24 14.37 29.70 -21.74
CA LEU A 24 15.06 28.49 -21.25
C LEU A 24 16.31 28.18 -22.09
N ASP A 25 17.30 27.51 -21.48
CA ASP A 25 18.47 26.97 -22.17
C ASP A 25 18.12 25.61 -22.79
N PHE A 26 17.65 25.64 -24.03
CA PHE A 26 17.21 24.44 -24.76
C PHE A 26 18.38 23.51 -25.14
N ASP A 27 19.61 24.01 -25.19
CA ASP A 27 20.80 23.19 -25.50
C ASP A 27 21.14 22.24 -24.35
N ARG A 28 20.65 22.53 -23.14
CA ARG A 28 20.86 21.74 -21.92
C ARG A 28 19.63 20.99 -21.45
N GLU A 29 18.61 20.85 -22.30
CA GLU A 29 17.41 20.10 -21.97
C GLU A 29 17.76 18.65 -21.57
N ARG A 30 17.09 18.16 -20.53
CA ARG A 30 17.24 16.80 -20.02
C ARG A 30 15.91 16.08 -19.98
N PHE A 31 15.97 14.77 -20.15
CA PHE A 31 14.82 13.88 -20.00
C PHE A 31 15.19 12.80 -18.99
N THR A 32 14.29 12.45 -18.09
CA THR A 32 14.59 11.55 -16.96
C THR A 32 15.09 10.17 -17.39
N LEU A 33 14.74 9.72 -18.60
CA LEU A 33 15.27 8.49 -19.21
C LEU A 33 16.36 8.72 -20.27
N ASP A 34 16.97 9.91 -20.31
CA ASP A 34 18.16 10.14 -21.14
C ASP A 34 19.40 9.43 -20.57
N GLU A 35 20.44 9.29 -21.39
CA GLU A 35 21.65 8.56 -21.03
C GLU A 35 22.36 9.14 -19.80
N GLY A 36 22.37 10.48 -19.66
CA GLY A 36 23.06 11.17 -18.58
C GLY A 36 22.36 10.98 -17.24
N LEU A 37 21.05 11.19 -17.20
CA LEU A 37 20.25 11.01 -15.99
C LEU A 37 20.12 9.54 -15.60
N ASN A 38 20.05 8.61 -16.57
CA ASN A 38 20.06 7.18 -16.27
C ASN A 38 21.36 6.77 -15.54
N LYS A 39 22.53 7.26 -16.01
CA LYS A 39 23.82 7.03 -15.33
C LYS A 39 23.83 7.60 -13.91
N ALA A 40 23.25 8.79 -13.70
CA ALA A 40 23.18 9.41 -12.39
C ALA A 40 22.32 8.59 -11.40
N VAL A 41 21.15 8.12 -11.84
CA VAL A 41 20.25 7.27 -11.03
C VAL A 41 20.94 5.97 -10.65
N ASN A 42 21.58 5.28 -11.60
CA ASN A 42 22.30 4.03 -11.33
C ASN A 42 23.42 4.23 -10.31
N LYS A 43 24.19 5.31 -10.44
CA LYS A 43 25.25 5.64 -9.48
C LYS A 43 24.69 5.81 -8.06
N VAL A 44 23.65 6.62 -7.91
CA VAL A 44 23.04 6.87 -6.58
C VAL A 44 22.46 5.59 -6.00
N PHE A 45 21.75 4.79 -6.80
CA PHE A 45 21.21 3.50 -6.37
C PHE A 45 22.30 2.57 -5.83
N ILE A 46 23.39 2.38 -6.59
CA ILE A 46 24.52 1.53 -6.18
C ILE A 46 25.21 2.08 -4.93
N ASP A 47 25.43 3.39 -4.87
CA ASP A 47 26.07 4.04 -3.72
C ASP A 47 25.22 3.87 -2.43
N LEU A 48 23.89 3.94 -2.54
CA LEU A 48 22.98 3.71 -1.40
C LEU A 48 22.85 2.23 -1.02
N TYR A 49 22.84 1.34 -2.00
CA TYR A 49 22.86 -0.11 -1.78
C TYR A 49 24.14 -0.54 -1.05
N ASN A 50 25.31 -0.09 -1.51
CA ASN A 50 26.59 -0.40 -0.87
C ASN A 50 26.73 0.17 0.55
N LYS A 51 25.98 1.24 0.88
CA LYS A 51 25.86 1.79 2.23
C LYS A 51 24.87 1.04 3.13
N GLY A 52 24.17 0.03 2.60
CA GLY A 52 23.13 -0.71 3.32
C GLY A 52 21.82 0.05 3.52
N LEU A 53 21.60 1.16 2.79
CA LEU A 53 20.38 1.96 2.87
C LEU A 53 19.28 1.48 1.92
N ILE A 54 19.65 0.71 0.89
CA ILE A 54 18.72 0.01 0.02
C ILE A 54 18.90 -1.48 0.26
N TYR A 55 17.80 -2.19 0.48
CA TYR A 55 17.79 -3.62 0.69
C TYR A 55 16.55 -4.25 0.04
N ARG A 56 16.53 -5.58 -0.02
CA ARG A 56 15.38 -6.37 -0.47
C ARG A 56 14.82 -7.14 0.71
N GLY A 57 13.51 -7.04 0.93
CA GLY A 57 12.80 -7.77 1.96
C GLY A 57 11.34 -7.96 1.57
N GLU A 58 10.65 -8.78 2.34
CA GLU A 58 9.21 -9.00 2.23
C GLU A 58 8.52 -8.20 3.33
N TYR A 59 7.58 -7.34 2.95
CA TYR A 59 6.80 -6.52 3.86
C TYR A 59 5.43 -6.22 3.23
N ILE A 60 4.46 -5.79 4.04
CA ILE A 60 3.14 -5.39 3.54
C ILE A 60 3.28 -4.09 2.76
N ILE A 61 2.80 -4.10 1.51
CA ILE A 61 2.86 -2.97 0.58
C ILE A 61 1.46 -2.49 0.20
N ASN A 62 1.36 -1.25 -0.28
CA ASN A 62 0.21 -0.80 -1.05
C ASN A 62 0.33 -1.34 -2.48
N TRP A 63 -0.64 -2.13 -2.92
CA TRP A 63 -0.65 -2.75 -4.25
C TRP A 63 -1.83 -2.25 -5.07
N ASP A 64 -1.55 -1.77 -6.28
CA ASP A 64 -2.58 -1.42 -7.26
C ASP A 64 -2.86 -2.65 -8.17
N PRO A 65 -4.05 -3.27 -8.10
CA PRO A 65 -4.41 -4.41 -8.95
C PRO A 65 -4.58 -4.05 -10.43
N GLN A 66 -4.89 -2.79 -10.76
CA GLN A 66 -5.07 -2.33 -12.14
C GLN A 66 -3.74 -2.08 -12.83
N ALA A 67 -2.85 -1.27 -12.21
CA ALA A 67 -1.52 -1.02 -12.73
C ALA A 67 -0.56 -2.20 -12.50
N ARG A 68 -0.88 -3.11 -11.57
CA ARG A 68 -0.08 -4.27 -11.17
C ARG A 68 1.30 -3.88 -10.67
N THR A 69 1.35 -2.91 -9.76
CA THR A 69 2.60 -2.42 -9.17
C THR A 69 2.40 -2.05 -7.69
N ALA A 70 3.52 -2.05 -6.96
CA ALA A 70 3.58 -1.45 -5.63
C ALA A 70 3.54 0.08 -5.74
N LEU A 71 2.93 0.72 -4.75
CA LEU A 71 2.88 2.18 -4.59
C LEU A 71 3.53 2.58 -3.26
N SER A 72 4.18 3.74 -3.26
CA SER A 72 4.63 4.38 -2.02
C SER A 72 3.47 5.03 -1.29
N ASP A 73 3.60 5.23 0.03
CA ASP A 73 2.53 5.85 0.84
C ASP A 73 2.14 7.25 0.35
N ILE A 74 3.08 8.01 -0.22
CA ILE A 74 2.81 9.35 -0.76
C ILE A 74 1.97 9.33 -2.06
N GLU A 75 1.90 8.18 -2.74
CA GLU A 75 1.07 8.00 -3.94
C GLU A 75 -0.35 7.52 -3.60
N VAL A 76 -0.60 7.15 -2.35
CA VAL A 76 -1.93 6.71 -1.90
C VAL A 76 -2.77 7.92 -1.49
N ILE A 77 -3.92 8.07 -2.15
CA ILE A 77 -4.88 9.14 -1.88
C ILE A 77 -6.03 8.55 -1.08
N TYR A 78 -6.21 9.02 0.15
CA TYR A 78 -7.31 8.61 1.02
C TYR A 78 -8.60 9.34 0.66
N GLN A 79 -9.68 8.58 0.59
CA GLN A 79 -11.02 9.07 0.28
C GLN A 79 -12.00 8.30 1.17
N ASP A 80 -13.00 9.01 1.70
CA ASP A 80 -14.09 8.38 2.43
C ASP A 80 -15.04 7.72 1.44
N ASP A 81 -15.42 6.48 1.70
CA ASP A 81 -16.36 5.71 0.90
C ASP A 81 -17.42 5.07 1.80
N GLU A 82 -18.65 4.98 1.31
CA GLU A 82 -19.74 4.37 2.06
C GLU A 82 -19.58 2.85 2.07
N GLY A 83 -19.17 2.33 3.23
CA GLY A 83 -19.00 0.90 3.45
C GLY A 83 -20.12 0.27 4.29
N ALA A 84 -20.07 -1.05 4.40
CA ALA A 84 -20.85 -1.80 5.37
C ALA A 84 -19.98 -2.18 6.58
N PHE A 85 -20.62 -2.26 7.75
CA PHE A 85 -19.97 -2.69 8.98
C PHE A 85 -20.60 -4.02 9.43
N TYR A 86 -19.81 -5.08 9.35
CA TYR A 86 -20.27 -6.46 9.58
C TYR A 86 -19.92 -6.92 10.98
N HIS A 87 -20.80 -7.73 11.57
CA HIS A 87 -20.58 -8.41 12.85
C HIS A 87 -20.54 -9.91 12.58
N VAL A 88 -19.37 -10.53 12.76
CA VAL A 88 -19.10 -11.93 12.43
C VAL A 88 -18.83 -12.69 13.73
N LYS A 89 -19.43 -13.88 13.87
CA LYS A 89 -19.37 -14.69 15.09
C LYS A 89 -18.34 -15.80 14.92
N TYR A 90 -17.32 -15.86 15.77
CA TYR A 90 -16.25 -16.86 15.78
C TYR A 90 -16.49 -17.84 16.93
N PRO A 91 -16.94 -19.08 16.65
CA PRO A 91 -17.23 -20.07 17.69
C PRO A 91 -15.98 -20.48 18.47
N PHE A 92 -16.10 -20.67 19.78
CA PHE A 92 -15.02 -21.24 20.59
C PHE A 92 -14.85 -22.74 20.31
N THR A 93 -13.61 -23.23 20.32
CA THR A 93 -13.33 -24.64 20.00
C THR A 93 -13.29 -25.57 21.22
N ASP A 94 -13.23 -25.03 22.43
CA ASP A 94 -12.99 -25.77 23.68
C ASP A 94 -14.20 -25.74 24.65
N GLY A 95 -15.40 -25.42 24.13
CA GLY A 95 -16.62 -25.31 24.94
C GLY A 95 -16.65 -24.08 25.87
N THR A 96 -15.68 -23.16 25.72
CA THR A 96 -15.73 -21.84 26.38
C THR A 96 -17.01 -21.11 26.01
N THR A 97 -17.58 -20.39 26.98
CA THR A 97 -18.67 -19.45 26.73
C THR A 97 -18.29 -18.06 27.21
N PHE A 98 -18.76 -17.05 26.50
CA PHE A 98 -18.59 -15.63 26.81
C PHE A 98 -19.97 -14.98 26.83
N ASP A 99 -20.37 -14.38 27.95
CA ASP A 99 -21.73 -13.84 28.15
C ASP A 99 -22.86 -14.81 27.75
N GLY A 100 -22.67 -16.10 28.09
CA GLY A 100 -23.63 -17.17 27.78
C GLY A 100 -23.66 -17.61 26.31
N GLN A 101 -22.76 -17.11 25.47
CA GLN A 101 -22.63 -17.47 24.05
C GLN A 101 -21.40 -18.33 23.83
N ASP A 102 -21.47 -19.27 22.90
CA ASP A 102 -20.38 -20.18 22.51
C ASP A 102 -19.49 -19.60 21.40
N TYR A 103 -19.51 -18.27 21.22
CA TYR A 103 -18.72 -17.55 20.23
C TYR A 103 -18.26 -16.18 20.77
N ILE A 104 -17.27 -15.60 20.10
CA ILE A 104 -16.92 -14.18 20.21
C ILE A 104 -17.36 -13.44 18.94
N GLU A 105 -17.93 -12.24 19.09
CA GLU A 105 -18.34 -11.40 17.96
C GLU A 105 -17.22 -10.41 17.59
N ILE A 106 -16.87 -10.37 16.31
CA ILE A 106 -15.86 -9.48 15.72
C ILE A 106 -16.53 -8.55 14.72
N ALA A 107 -16.25 -7.26 14.85
CA ALA A 107 -16.75 -6.24 13.93
C ALA A 107 -15.68 -5.88 12.88
N THR A 108 -16.02 -5.92 11.59
CA THR A 108 -15.10 -5.64 10.49
C THR A 108 -15.81 -4.99 9.31
N THR A 109 -15.10 -4.14 8.54
CA THR A 109 -15.57 -3.64 7.23
C THR A 109 -15.18 -4.57 6.08
N ARG A 110 -14.33 -5.57 6.34
CA ARG A 110 -13.74 -6.46 5.33
C ARG A 110 -13.96 -7.92 5.70
N PRO A 111 -15.19 -8.45 5.61
CA PRO A 111 -15.46 -9.85 5.93
C PRO A 111 -14.64 -10.80 5.04
N GLU A 112 -14.30 -10.41 3.82
CA GLU A 112 -13.51 -11.24 2.92
C GLU A 112 -12.09 -11.55 3.42
N THR A 113 -11.56 -10.78 4.37
CA THR A 113 -10.24 -11.07 4.97
C THR A 113 -10.29 -12.15 6.05
N MET A 114 -11.49 -12.57 6.49
CA MET A 114 -11.67 -13.52 7.60
C MET A 114 -10.90 -14.83 7.41
N PHE A 115 -10.78 -15.31 6.16
CA PHE A 115 -10.09 -16.56 5.84
C PHE A 115 -8.56 -16.47 6.02
N GLY A 116 -8.03 -15.25 6.12
CA GLY A 116 -6.62 -14.99 6.45
C GLY A 116 -6.38 -14.77 7.94
N ASP A 117 -7.42 -14.83 8.78
CA ASP A 117 -7.27 -14.57 10.21
C ASP A 117 -6.46 -15.67 10.88
N VAL A 118 -5.49 -15.26 11.70
CA VAL A 118 -4.61 -16.16 12.46
C VAL A 118 -4.76 -15.99 13.97
N ALA A 119 -5.38 -14.89 14.41
CA ALA A 119 -5.61 -14.58 15.82
C ALA A 119 -6.74 -13.56 15.97
N VAL A 120 -7.38 -13.58 17.15
CA VAL A 120 -8.25 -12.51 17.62
C VAL A 120 -7.48 -11.71 18.67
N ALA A 121 -7.41 -10.39 18.49
CA ALA A 121 -6.75 -9.50 19.44
C ALA A 121 -7.77 -8.85 20.38
N VAL A 122 -7.47 -8.86 21.68
CA VAL A 122 -8.24 -8.14 22.70
C VAL A 122 -7.34 -7.17 23.44
N HIS A 123 -7.89 -6.06 23.92
CA HIS A 123 -7.10 -5.07 24.65
C HIS A 123 -6.66 -5.64 26.02
N PRO A 124 -5.38 -5.51 26.40
CA PRO A 124 -4.83 -6.19 27.59
C PRO A 124 -5.46 -5.74 28.92
N SER A 125 -5.93 -4.49 29.00
CA SER A 125 -6.59 -3.96 30.20
C SER A 125 -8.12 -4.10 30.16
N ASP A 126 -8.69 -4.74 29.15
CA ASP A 126 -10.13 -4.94 29.08
C ASP A 126 -10.53 -6.17 29.91
N GLU A 127 -11.04 -5.90 31.12
CA GLU A 127 -11.46 -6.93 32.08
C GLU A 127 -12.46 -7.93 31.50
N ARG A 128 -13.29 -7.52 30.52
CA ARG A 128 -14.31 -8.38 29.92
C ARG A 128 -13.71 -9.61 29.24
N TYR A 129 -12.53 -9.47 28.64
CA TYR A 129 -11.93 -10.50 27.79
C TYR A 129 -10.75 -11.24 28.44
N LYS A 130 -10.40 -10.93 29.70
CA LYS A 130 -9.24 -11.53 30.37
C LYS A 130 -9.28 -13.06 30.39
N ASP A 131 -10.46 -13.63 30.63
CA ASP A 131 -10.65 -15.08 30.70
C ASP A 131 -10.65 -15.75 29.32
N LEU A 132 -10.67 -14.96 28.23
CA LEU A 132 -10.57 -15.44 26.86
C LEU A 132 -9.13 -15.49 26.33
N ILE A 133 -8.17 -14.93 27.05
CA ILE A 133 -6.76 -14.92 26.61
C ILE A 133 -6.24 -16.35 26.56
N GLY A 134 -5.71 -16.74 25.40
CA GLY A 134 -5.21 -18.10 25.14
C GLY A 134 -6.28 -19.10 24.70
N LYS A 135 -7.56 -18.67 24.60
CA LYS A 135 -8.62 -19.48 24.00
C LYS A 135 -8.50 -19.47 22.47
N THR A 136 -8.99 -20.54 21.86
CA THR A 136 -8.99 -20.72 20.41
C THR A 136 -10.41 -20.67 19.86
N VAL A 137 -10.54 -20.09 18.68
CA VAL A 137 -11.81 -19.94 17.96
C VAL A 137 -11.71 -20.55 16.57
N MET A 138 -12.84 -20.95 16.02
CA MET A 138 -12.98 -21.43 14.65
C MET A 138 -13.24 -20.24 13.72
N VAL A 139 -12.51 -20.16 12.61
CA VAL A 139 -12.86 -19.26 11.51
C VAL A 139 -14.17 -19.76 10.88
N PRO A 140 -15.23 -18.94 10.81
CA PRO A 140 -16.56 -19.36 10.35
C PRO A 140 -16.66 -19.84 8.90
#